data_AF-A0A933BXF4-F1
#
_entry.id   AF-A0A933BXF4-F1
#
_cell.length_a   1.000
_cell.length_b   1.000
_cell.length_c   1.000
_cell.angle_alpha   90.00
_cell.angle_beta   90.00
_cell.angle_gamma   90.00
#
_symmetry.space_group_name_H-M   'P 1'
#
loop_
_entity.id
_entity.type
_entity.pdbx_description
1 polymer ?
#
loop_
_entity_poly.entity_id
_entity_poly.type
_entity_poly.pdbx_seq_one_letter_code
_entity_poly.pdbx_strand_id
1 'polypeptide(L)'
;MKGNRFCFAWLVSSLFLFAFASPVLSAGRGIVPVQIKDNKGREVLLYKESHALVIGVSEYTGGWPRLPGVADDVREVTKALESAGFRVTAVMDPDRDRLDKAFTDFINEYGQARDNRLLLYFAGHGHTAKLEYGAEMGYIVPADAPDPNRDKAGFLRKAMDMQMVEVFARRIQSKHAAFMFDSCFSGSLFALTRAIPQVIQEKTALPVRQFITAGTANQEVPDESLFRRMFVRALQGDGDLNRDGYMTVTELGQYLEDTVTNYSKRSQTPKYGKIRDPILDQGDFVFPLKIAPEAEKTPQELARLEPREEPKPAEKQKAPAAPGMARIPGGEFMAGLATGEGGTSDDSPRKESVRTFYMDPYEVTQAEFERVTGNNPSGFKGGNLPVENVTWREADAYCKKVGKRLPTEWEWEKAARGGTTSKYHWGDDEEPIDRYAWYKENSDAKTHPVGGKEPNGYGLHDMAGNVWEWTASDYGGILAGFKVSRGGSWYGFPDSVRPSIRGGWDPDLRSSVGGFRCAR
;
A
#
# COMPACT_ATOMS: atom_id res chain seq x y z
N MET A 1 -67.58 -8.81 -70.39
CA MET A 1 -66.12 -8.73 -70.67
C MET A 1 -65.34 -9.29 -69.48
N LYS A 2 -64.08 -9.71 -69.66
CA LYS A 2 -63.32 -10.57 -68.72
C LYS A 2 -62.78 -9.83 -67.48
N GLY A 3 -62.58 -10.58 -66.38
CA GLY A 3 -61.89 -10.17 -65.13
C GLY A 3 -62.70 -10.55 -63.87
N ASN A 4 -62.66 -11.76 -63.29
CA ASN A 4 -61.51 -12.64 -62.96
C ASN A 4 -60.54 -11.87 -62.01
N ARG A 5 -60.21 -12.24 -60.77
CA ARG A 5 -60.30 -13.44 -59.89
C ARG A 5 -60.32 -12.96 -58.40
N PHE A 6 -60.49 -13.73 -57.30
CA PHE A 6 -60.78 -15.16 -56.99
C PHE A 6 -61.32 -15.28 -55.54
N CYS A 7 -61.66 -16.50 -55.09
CA CYS A 7 -61.77 -16.85 -53.66
C CYS A 7 -60.39 -17.10 -53.02
N PHE A 8 -60.25 -16.92 -51.70
CA PHE A 8 -59.77 -18.00 -50.80
C PHE A 8 -60.14 -17.74 -49.32
N ALA A 9 -60.06 -18.79 -48.51
CA ALA A 9 -60.62 -18.86 -47.15
C ALA A 9 -59.67 -18.40 -46.02
N TRP A 10 -60.24 -18.22 -44.83
CA TRP A 10 -59.58 -17.75 -43.61
C TRP A 10 -58.63 -18.77 -42.97
N LEU A 11 -57.53 -18.26 -42.40
CA LEU A 11 -56.98 -18.75 -41.13
C LEU A 11 -56.15 -17.64 -40.47
N VAL A 12 -56.44 -17.35 -39.19
CA VAL A 12 -55.83 -16.26 -38.43
C VAL A 12 -54.49 -16.72 -37.84
N SER A 13 -53.43 -15.96 -38.08
CA SER A 13 -52.14 -16.11 -37.39
C SER A 13 -51.61 -14.73 -37.00
N SER A 14 -51.44 -14.49 -35.70
CA SER A 14 -51.03 -13.20 -35.15
C SER A 14 -49.51 -13.04 -35.22
N LEU A 15 -49.01 -12.23 -36.17
CA LEU A 15 -47.63 -11.73 -36.12
C LEU A 15 -47.55 -10.48 -35.23
N PHE A 16 -46.99 -10.62 -34.04
CA PHE A 16 -46.42 -9.47 -33.31
C PHE A 16 -45.04 -9.15 -33.89
N LEU A 17 -44.98 -8.08 -34.70
CA LEU A 17 -43.72 -7.47 -35.13
C LEU A 17 -43.08 -6.73 -33.94
N PHE A 18 -42.24 -7.43 -33.18
CA PHE A 18 -41.30 -6.77 -32.27
C PHE A 18 -40.22 -6.07 -33.08
N ALA A 19 -40.40 -4.77 -33.31
CA ALA A 19 -39.31 -3.91 -33.75
C ALA A 19 -38.27 -3.83 -32.62
N PHE A 20 -37.12 -4.49 -32.80
CA PHE A 20 -35.96 -4.31 -31.95
C PHE A 20 -35.38 -2.92 -32.15
N ALA A 21 -35.96 -1.93 -31.48
CA ALA A 21 -35.27 -0.69 -31.17
C ALA A 21 -34.22 -1.01 -30.09
N SER A 22 -33.00 -1.38 -30.51
CA SER A 22 -31.87 -1.47 -29.59
C SER A 22 -31.70 -0.12 -28.89
N PRO A 23 -31.76 -0.06 -27.55
CA PRO A 23 -31.44 1.18 -26.85
C PRO A 23 -29.96 1.47 -27.09
N VAL A 24 -29.69 2.53 -27.84
CA VAL A 24 -28.35 3.12 -27.91
C VAL A 24 -27.97 3.50 -26.49
N LEU A 25 -27.02 2.78 -25.89
CA LEU A 25 -26.47 3.16 -24.60
C LEU A 25 -25.72 4.48 -24.76
N SER A 26 -26.41 5.58 -24.49
CA SER A 26 -25.78 6.86 -24.23
C SER A 26 -24.88 6.69 -23.00
N ALA A 27 -23.57 6.61 -23.22
CA ALA A 27 -22.57 6.58 -22.17
C ALA A 27 -22.52 7.93 -21.44
N GLY A 28 -23.48 8.13 -20.53
CA GLY A 28 -23.53 9.31 -19.68
C GLY A 28 -22.30 9.35 -18.77
N ARG A 29 -21.46 10.36 -18.97
CA ARG A 29 -20.46 10.81 -17.97
C ARG A 29 -21.20 11.42 -16.78
N GLY A 30 -21.86 10.56 -16.01
CA GLY A 30 -22.73 10.90 -14.89
C GLY A 30 -22.09 10.56 -13.54
N ILE A 31 -22.72 11.05 -12.47
CA ILE A 31 -22.37 10.67 -11.10
C ILE A 31 -22.49 9.15 -10.99
N VAL A 32 -21.43 8.49 -10.51
CA VAL A 32 -21.48 7.07 -10.14
C VAL A 32 -21.66 7.02 -8.62
N PRO A 33 -22.83 6.59 -8.11
CA PRO A 33 -23.00 6.32 -6.70
C PRO A 33 -22.06 5.18 -6.31
N VAL A 34 -21.30 5.37 -5.23
CA VAL A 34 -20.32 4.37 -4.79
C VAL A 34 -20.99 3.44 -3.80
N GLN A 35 -21.03 2.16 -4.13
CA GLN A 35 -21.45 1.10 -3.24
C GLN A 35 -20.23 0.33 -2.76
N ILE A 36 -20.26 -0.09 -1.49
CA ILE A 36 -19.28 -1.00 -0.88
C ILE A 36 -19.98 -2.30 -0.50
N LYS A 37 -19.23 -3.40 -0.35
CA LYS A 37 -19.77 -4.62 0.28
C LYS A 37 -19.49 -4.57 1.78
N ASP A 38 -20.51 -4.82 2.59
CA ASP A 38 -20.33 -4.97 4.04
C ASP A 38 -19.75 -6.34 4.43
N ASN A 39 -19.45 -6.53 5.72
CA ASN A 39 -18.94 -7.79 6.28
C ASN A 39 -19.89 -9.00 6.11
N LYS A 40 -21.08 -8.82 5.50
CA LYS A 40 -22.08 -9.85 5.18
C LYS A 40 -22.31 -9.96 3.67
N GLY A 41 -21.47 -9.31 2.85
CA GLY A 41 -21.55 -9.31 1.39
C GLY A 41 -22.66 -8.45 0.79
N ARG A 42 -23.35 -7.63 1.59
CA ARG A 42 -24.46 -6.78 1.14
C ARG A 42 -23.92 -5.48 0.55
N GLU A 43 -24.49 -5.04 -0.56
CA GLU A 43 -24.19 -3.75 -1.15
C GLU A 43 -24.78 -2.61 -0.30
N VAL A 44 -23.91 -1.72 0.18
CA VAL A 44 -24.24 -0.55 0.98
C VAL A 44 -23.81 0.69 0.20
N LEU A 45 -24.75 1.62 -0.02
CA LEU A 45 -24.45 2.91 -0.65
C LEU A 45 -23.57 3.75 0.27
N LEU A 46 -22.29 3.91 -0.10
CA LEU A 46 -21.34 4.72 0.65
C LEU A 46 -21.40 6.19 0.21
N TYR A 47 -21.41 6.50 -1.10
CA TYR A 47 -21.51 7.87 -1.58
C TYR A 47 -22.63 8.06 -2.60
N LYS A 48 -23.42 9.11 -2.41
CA LYS A 48 -24.40 9.57 -3.39
C LYS A 48 -23.71 10.27 -4.55
N GLU A 49 -22.79 11.19 -4.25
CA GLU A 49 -22.07 11.99 -5.25
C GLU A 49 -20.59 12.14 -4.86
N SER A 50 -19.73 12.28 -5.87
CA SER A 50 -18.28 12.41 -5.72
C SER A 50 -17.82 13.68 -6.41
N HIS A 51 -17.29 14.65 -5.66
CA HIS A 51 -16.88 15.94 -6.18
C HIS A 51 -15.43 16.22 -5.81
N ALA A 52 -14.66 16.80 -6.73
CA ALA A 52 -13.27 17.14 -6.51
C ALA A 52 -12.96 18.58 -6.97
N LEU A 53 -12.14 19.27 -6.19
CA LEU A 53 -11.54 20.56 -6.53
C LEU A 53 -10.05 20.35 -6.75
N VAL A 54 -9.57 20.60 -7.98
CA VAL A 54 -8.16 20.45 -8.36
C VAL A 54 -7.60 21.82 -8.69
N ILE A 55 -6.69 22.31 -7.86
CA ILE A 55 -6.07 23.63 -7.98
C ILE A 55 -4.61 23.45 -8.40
N GLY A 56 -4.20 24.15 -9.45
CA GLY A 56 -2.80 24.24 -9.86
C GLY A 56 -2.34 25.69 -9.89
N VAL A 57 -1.15 25.96 -9.36
CA VAL A 57 -0.47 27.25 -9.51
C VAL A 57 0.88 27.00 -10.19
N SER A 58 0.97 27.41 -11.44
CA SER A 58 2.12 27.24 -12.34
C SER A 58 2.81 28.56 -12.64
N GLU A 59 2.04 29.64 -12.77
CA GLU A 59 2.47 30.99 -13.10
C GLU A 59 2.36 31.91 -11.88
N TYR A 60 3.49 32.48 -11.46
CA TYR A 60 3.59 33.33 -10.28
C TYR A 60 4.01 34.75 -10.64
N THR A 61 3.26 35.75 -10.19
CA THR A 61 3.60 37.17 -10.36
C THR A 61 4.36 37.74 -9.15
N GLY A 62 4.38 37.02 -8.02
CA GLY A 62 5.00 37.46 -6.76
C GLY A 62 6.51 37.27 -6.63
N GLY A 63 7.19 36.72 -7.66
CA GLY A 63 8.63 36.47 -7.64
C GLY A 63 9.04 35.04 -7.24
N TRP A 64 8.08 34.13 -7.11
CA TRP A 64 8.32 32.69 -6.99
C TRP A 64 8.76 32.08 -8.33
N PRO A 65 9.55 30.97 -8.32
CA PRO A 65 9.85 30.22 -9.54
C PRO A 65 8.58 29.69 -10.21
N ARG A 66 8.56 29.63 -11.55
CA ARG A 66 7.48 28.97 -12.30
C ARG A 66 7.53 27.46 -12.12
N LEU A 67 6.36 26.83 -12.18
CA LEU A 67 6.19 25.38 -12.14
C LEU A 67 5.35 24.92 -13.35
N PRO A 68 5.90 24.91 -14.58
CA PRO A 68 5.15 24.53 -15.78
C PRO A 68 4.59 23.09 -15.74
N GLY A 69 5.23 22.17 -15.01
CA GLY A 69 4.76 20.80 -14.79
C GLY A 69 3.43 20.71 -14.04
N VAL A 70 3.06 21.72 -13.25
CA VAL A 70 1.77 21.76 -12.52
C VAL A 70 0.57 21.75 -13.49
N ALA A 71 0.71 22.32 -14.68
CA ALA A 71 -0.33 22.25 -15.70
C ALA A 71 -0.55 20.80 -16.21
N ASP A 72 0.48 19.96 -16.18
CA ASP A 72 0.41 18.53 -16.53
C ASP A 72 -0.15 17.71 -15.35
N ASP A 73 0.28 18.04 -14.13
CA ASP A 73 -0.22 17.43 -12.90
C ASP A 73 -1.74 17.60 -12.78
N VAL A 74 -2.27 18.83 -12.95
CA VAL A 74 -3.72 19.10 -12.90
C VAL A 74 -4.50 18.30 -13.95
N ARG A 75 -3.98 18.14 -15.17
CA ARG A 75 -4.65 17.37 -16.23
C ARG A 75 -4.72 15.88 -15.91
N GLU A 76 -3.61 15.26 -15.52
CA GLU A 76 -3.60 13.83 -15.22
C GLU A 76 -4.34 13.49 -13.91
N VAL A 77 -4.27 14.37 -12.90
CA VAL A 77 -5.07 14.25 -11.67
C VAL A 77 -6.56 14.36 -11.97
N THR A 78 -6.98 15.34 -12.76
CA THR A 78 -8.38 15.50 -13.20
C THR A 78 -8.89 14.24 -13.87
N LYS A 79 -8.15 13.74 -14.87
CA LYS A 79 -8.49 12.52 -15.62
C LYS A 79 -8.53 11.26 -14.75
N ALA A 80 -7.63 11.12 -13.78
CA ALA A 80 -7.63 10.01 -12.84
C ALA A 80 -8.84 10.06 -11.90
N LEU A 81 -9.18 11.24 -11.38
CA LEU A 81 -10.35 11.45 -10.52
C LEU A 81 -11.67 11.26 -11.28
N GLU A 82 -11.80 11.77 -12.51
CA GLU A 82 -12.96 11.49 -13.38
C GLU A 82 -13.11 9.98 -13.62
N SER A 83 -12.00 9.28 -13.86
CA SER A 83 -11.99 7.82 -14.04
C SER A 83 -12.44 7.07 -12.78
N ALA A 84 -12.11 7.59 -11.60
CA ALA A 84 -12.54 7.15 -10.27
C ALA A 84 -13.95 7.67 -9.85
N GLY A 85 -14.70 8.27 -10.79
CA GLY A 85 -16.11 8.64 -10.63
C GLY A 85 -16.37 10.02 -10.03
N PHE A 86 -15.38 10.90 -9.96
CA PHE A 86 -15.56 12.28 -9.50
C PHE A 86 -16.03 13.21 -10.61
N ARG A 87 -16.83 14.21 -10.25
CA ARG A 87 -16.92 15.47 -11.01
C ARG A 87 -15.78 16.38 -10.55
N VAL A 88 -14.97 16.86 -11.47
CA VAL A 88 -13.80 17.69 -11.15
C VAL A 88 -14.05 19.14 -11.55
N THR A 89 -13.86 20.05 -10.59
CA THR A 89 -13.69 21.49 -10.84
C THR A 89 -12.21 21.79 -10.83
N ALA A 90 -11.64 22.18 -11.97
CA ALA A 90 -10.23 22.53 -12.08
C ALA A 90 -10.03 24.06 -12.05
N VAL A 91 -9.06 24.56 -11.29
CA VAL A 91 -8.75 25.99 -11.17
C VAL A 91 -7.25 26.22 -11.36
N MET A 92 -6.87 26.88 -12.45
CA MET A 92 -5.49 27.25 -12.73
C MET A 92 -5.19 28.70 -12.30
N ASP A 93 -3.98 28.87 -11.76
CA ASP A 93 -3.32 30.12 -11.38
C ASP A 93 -4.27 31.11 -10.65
N PRO A 94 -4.94 30.70 -9.56
CA PRO A 94 -5.70 31.63 -8.74
C PRO A 94 -4.79 32.61 -8.00
N ASP A 95 -5.18 33.88 -8.00
CA ASP A 95 -4.83 34.85 -6.95
C ASP A 95 -5.53 34.47 -5.63
N ARG A 96 -5.22 35.16 -4.52
CA ARG A 96 -5.86 34.89 -3.22
C ARG A 96 -7.39 34.92 -3.28
N ASP A 97 -8.00 35.92 -3.90
CA ASP A 97 -9.46 36.06 -3.89
C ASP A 97 -10.13 34.91 -4.68
N ARG A 98 -9.56 34.52 -5.81
CA ARG A 98 -9.99 33.33 -6.58
C ARG A 98 -9.73 32.03 -5.83
N LEU A 99 -8.65 31.92 -5.06
CA LEU A 99 -8.32 30.74 -4.26
C LEU A 99 -9.34 30.56 -3.13
N ASP A 100 -9.62 31.61 -2.36
CA ASP A 100 -10.61 31.57 -1.28
C ASP A 100 -12.02 31.27 -1.80
N LYS A 101 -12.40 31.93 -2.90
CA LYS A 101 -13.67 31.67 -3.60
C LYS A 101 -13.77 30.23 -4.10
N ALA A 102 -12.71 29.65 -4.65
CA ALA A 102 -12.71 28.26 -5.11
C ALA A 102 -12.98 27.27 -3.96
N PHE A 103 -12.32 27.44 -2.81
CA PHE A 103 -12.59 26.63 -1.61
C PHE A 103 -14.02 26.86 -1.08
N THR A 104 -14.41 28.12 -0.91
CA THR A 104 -15.70 28.51 -0.33
C THR A 104 -16.88 28.03 -1.18
N ASP A 105 -16.87 28.27 -2.48
CA ASP A 105 -17.96 27.87 -3.38
C ASP A 105 -18.09 26.35 -3.44
N PHE A 106 -16.99 25.63 -3.62
CA PHE A 106 -16.98 24.16 -3.68
C PHE A 106 -17.55 23.52 -2.41
N ILE A 107 -17.22 24.05 -1.23
CA ILE A 107 -17.72 23.56 0.06
C ILE A 107 -19.19 23.95 0.29
N ASN A 108 -19.61 25.12 -0.16
CA ASN A 108 -21.00 25.57 -0.07
C ASN A 108 -21.92 24.82 -1.04
N GLU A 109 -21.46 24.51 -2.25
CA GLU A 109 -22.23 23.83 -3.29
C GLU A 109 -22.31 22.31 -3.04
N TYR A 110 -21.17 21.66 -2.81
CA TYR A 110 -21.10 20.19 -2.74
C TYR A 110 -20.97 19.63 -1.32
N GLY A 111 -20.39 20.42 -0.40
CA GLY A 111 -20.03 20.00 0.95
C GLY A 111 -21.17 19.95 1.96
N GLN A 112 -22.38 20.39 1.60
CA GLN A 112 -23.53 20.45 2.51
C GLN A 112 -24.36 19.15 2.52
N ALA A 113 -24.28 18.32 1.47
CA ALA A 113 -24.97 17.04 1.42
C ALA A 113 -24.16 15.95 2.16
N ARG A 114 -24.75 15.37 3.21
CA ARG A 114 -24.09 14.40 4.10
C ARG A 114 -23.47 13.20 3.40
N ASP A 115 -24.12 12.69 2.35
CA ASP A 115 -23.69 11.48 1.63
C ASP A 115 -22.80 11.75 0.40
N ASN A 116 -22.35 12.99 0.21
CA ASN A 116 -21.30 13.28 -0.76
C ASN A 116 -19.91 12.90 -0.20
N ARG A 117 -18.93 12.75 -1.08
CA ARG A 117 -17.49 12.82 -0.74
C ARG A 117 -16.81 13.97 -1.49
N LEU A 118 -15.95 14.71 -0.79
CA LEU A 118 -15.22 15.86 -1.33
C LEU A 118 -13.72 15.59 -1.33
N LEU A 119 -13.06 15.75 -2.47
CA LEU A 119 -11.61 15.69 -2.57
C LEU A 119 -11.06 17.07 -2.97
N LEU A 120 -10.07 17.57 -2.26
CA LEU A 120 -9.36 18.79 -2.61
C LEU A 120 -7.90 18.43 -2.91
N TYR A 121 -7.42 18.77 -4.09
CA TYR A 121 -6.04 18.56 -4.53
C TYR A 121 -5.42 19.91 -4.89
N PHE A 122 -4.26 20.22 -4.33
CA PHE A 122 -3.48 21.42 -4.64
C PHE A 122 -2.10 21.03 -5.13
N ALA A 123 -1.65 21.60 -6.26
CA ALA A 123 -0.29 21.51 -6.75
C ALA A 123 0.30 22.92 -6.97
N GLY A 124 1.54 23.13 -6.50
CA GLY A 124 2.25 24.40 -6.60
C GLY A 124 3.22 24.61 -5.44
N HIS A 125 3.70 25.84 -5.27
CA HIS A 125 4.55 26.20 -4.12
C HIS A 125 3.80 26.11 -2.79
N GLY A 126 4.48 25.53 -1.82
CA GLY A 126 4.17 25.63 -0.40
C GLY A 126 5.30 26.33 0.33
N HIS A 127 4.98 27.08 1.38
CA HIS A 127 5.97 27.73 2.23
C HIS A 127 5.73 27.41 3.70
N THR A 128 6.78 27.11 4.46
CA THR A 128 6.72 27.00 5.92
C THR A 128 7.44 28.18 6.56
N ALA A 129 6.72 29.02 7.29
CA ALA A 129 7.26 30.13 8.07
C ALA A 129 7.34 29.77 9.55
N LYS A 130 8.44 30.16 10.21
CA LYS A 130 8.59 30.05 11.67
C LYS A 130 7.87 31.20 12.35
N LEU A 131 6.99 30.85 13.29
CA LEU A 131 6.29 31.77 14.18
C LEU A 131 7.14 32.07 15.42
N GLU A 132 6.70 33.03 16.23
CA GLU A 132 7.29 33.28 17.54
C GLU A 132 7.21 32.02 18.43
N TYR A 133 8.15 31.89 19.36
CA TYR A 133 8.27 30.74 20.27
C TYR A 133 8.50 29.36 19.61
N GLY A 134 8.85 29.33 18.32
CA GLY A 134 9.36 28.12 17.64
C GLY A 134 8.30 27.21 17.01
N ALA A 135 7.04 27.65 16.95
CA ALA A 135 6.02 26.98 16.15
C ALA A 135 6.26 27.21 14.64
N GLU A 136 5.76 26.31 13.80
CA GLU A 136 5.83 26.42 12.33
C GLU A 136 4.43 26.52 11.72
N MET A 137 4.28 27.39 10.71
CA MET A 137 3.03 27.59 9.98
C MET A 137 3.26 27.44 8.48
N GLY A 138 2.37 26.71 7.82
CA GLY A 138 2.46 26.37 6.41
C GLY A 138 1.41 27.16 5.63
N TYR A 139 1.77 27.54 4.42
CA TYR A 139 1.01 28.44 3.58
C TYR A 139 0.96 27.96 2.13
N ILE A 140 -0.26 27.74 1.64
CA ILE A 140 -0.57 27.61 0.21
C ILE A 140 -0.28 28.95 -0.47
N VAL A 141 0.54 28.92 -1.53
CA VAL A 141 0.98 30.12 -2.25
C VAL A 141 0.13 30.33 -3.50
N PRO A 142 -0.82 31.30 -3.51
CA PRO A 142 -1.51 31.69 -4.75
C PRO A 142 -0.56 32.44 -5.70
N ALA A 143 -0.96 32.56 -6.97
CA ALA A 143 -0.16 33.16 -8.03
C ALA A 143 0.36 34.57 -7.71
N ASP A 144 -0.41 35.33 -6.93
CA ASP A 144 -0.17 36.75 -6.65
C ASP A 144 0.52 37.03 -5.29
N ALA A 145 0.84 35.99 -4.50
CA ALA A 145 1.54 36.13 -3.23
C ALA A 145 3.05 36.42 -3.44
N PRO A 146 3.60 37.49 -2.86
CA PRO A 146 5.02 37.84 -3.03
C PRO A 146 5.96 36.84 -2.33
N ASP A 147 7.22 36.81 -2.76
CA ASP A 147 8.31 36.13 -2.04
C ASP A 147 8.42 36.69 -0.59
N PRO A 148 8.29 35.88 0.47
CA PRO A 148 8.32 36.33 1.86
C PRO A 148 9.67 36.93 2.28
N ASN A 149 10.76 36.66 1.55
CA ASN A 149 12.05 37.29 1.77
C ASN A 149 12.10 38.76 1.27
N ARG A 150 11.15 39.14 0.41
CA ARG A 150 11.03 40.50 -0.17
C ARG A 150 9.90 41.30 0.46
N ASP A 151 8.73 40.67 0.64
CA ASP A 151 7.57 41.29 1.27
C ASP A 151 6.81 40.27 2.14
N LYS A 152 7.29 40.08 3.37
CA LYS A 152 6.64 39.23 4.38
C LYS A 152 5.20 39.69 4.70
N ALA A 153 4.91 40.98 4.65
CA ALA A 153 3.60 41.53 5.02
C ALA A 153 2.55 41.34 3.91
N GLY A 154 2.96 41.47 2.64
CA GLY A 154 2.14 41.07 1.49
C GLY A 154 1.98 39.56 1.39
N PHE A 155 3.03 38.79 1.69
CA PHE A 155 2.96 37.32 1.71
C PHE A 155 1.93 36.83 2.73
N LEU A 156 2.02 37.24 3.99
CA LEU A 156 1.09 36.83 5.06
C LEU A 156 -0.36 37.28 4.81
N ARG A 157 -0.56 38.32 3.99
CA ARG A 157 -1.89 38.79 3.59
C ARG A 157 -2.52 37.94 2.48
N LYS A 158 -1.70 37.41 1.58
CA LYS A 158 -2.15 36.71 0.36
C LYS A 158 -2.06 35.20 0.47
N ALA A 159 -0.98 34.65 1.01
CA ALA A 159 -0.83 33.22 1.17
C ALA A 159 -1.86 32.65 2.18
N MET A 160 -2.42 31.48 1.88
CA MET A 160 -3.47 30.86 2.69
C MET A 160 -2.83 29.88 3.67
N ASP A 161 -2.90 30.17 4.96
CA ASP A 161 -2.38 29.31 6.01
C ASP A 161 -3.18 28.00 6.15
N MET A 162 -2.53 26.97 6.69
CA MET A 162 -3.18 25.67 6.90
C MET A 162 -4.25 25.66 8.00
N GLN A 163 -4.35 26.68 8.87
CA GLN A 163 -5.46 26.78 9.83
C GLN A 163 -6.76 27.14 9.11
N MET A 164 -6.69 28.02 8.11
CA MET A 164 -7.84 28.34 7.26
C MET A 164 -8.32 27.10 6.47
N VAL A 165 -7.39 26.25 6.01
CA VAL A 165 -7.74 24.94 5.43
C VAL A 165 -8.46 24.03 6.43
N GLU A 166 -8.05 24.02 7.71
CA GLU A 166 -8.77 23.29 8.76
C GLU A 166 -10.18 23.84 9.00
N VAL A 167 -10.34 25.17 9.02
CA VAL A 167 -11.67 25.83 9.11
C VAL A 167 -12.56 25.43 7.93
N PHE A 168 -12.01 25.37 6.71
CA PHE A 168 -12.72 24.83 5.55
C PHE A 168 -13.12 23.36 5.73
N ALA A 169 -12.20 22.50 6.20
CA ALA A 169 -12.49 21.09 6.48
C ALA A 169 -13.61 20.91 7.52
N ARG A 170 -13.64 21.74 8.56
CA ARG A 170 -14.68 21.73 9.62
C ARG A 170 -16.05 22.23 9.13
N ARG A 171 -16.10 23.06 8.07
CA ARG A 171 -17.37 23.56 7.48
C ARG A 171 -18.10 22.54 6.61
N ILE A 172 -17.40 21.52 6.09
CA ILE A 172 -18.01 20.45 5.30
C ILE A 172 -18.95 19.62 6.19
N GLN A 173 -20.19 19.41 5.76
CA GLN A 173 -21.19 18.52 6.39
C GLN A 173 -21.21 17.12 5.77
N SER A 174 -20.73 16.98 4.53
CA SER A 174 -20.45 15.69 3.89
C SER A 174 -19.58 14.82 4.79
N LYS A 175 -19.89 13.53 4.89
CA LYS A 175 -19.25 12.64 5.87
C LYS A 175 -17.74 12.56 5.65
N HIS A 176 -17.25 12.35 4.43
CA HIS A 176 -15.82 12.22 4.18
C HIS A 176 -15.30 13.37 3.30
N ALA A 177 -14.18 13.96 3.71
CA ALA A 177 -13.40 14.84 2.85
C ALA A 177 -11.90 14.55 2.97
N ALA A 178 -11.20 14.59 1.83
CA ALA A 178 -9.77 14.35 1.73
C ALA A 178 -9.08 15.57 1.10
N PHE A 179 -7.95 15.96 1.67
CA PHE A 179 -7.16 17.12 1.27
C PHE A 179 -5.74 16.67 0.91
N MET A 180 -5.27 17.00 -0.28
CA MET A 180 -4.01 16.52 -0.85
C MET A 180 -3.18 17.71 -1.33
N PHE A 181 -1.96 17.81 -0.81
CA PHE A 181 -1.07 18.95 -1.03
C PHE A 181 0.21 18.47 -1.69
N ASP A 182 0.28 18.59 -3.01
CA ASP A 182 1.46 18.36 -3.83
C ASP A 182 2.37 19.60 -3.79
N SER A 183 2.89 19.83 -2.58
CA SER A 183 3.55 21.07 -2.15
C SER A 183 4.22 20.86 -0.77
N CYS A 184 5.13 21.76 -0.40
CA CYS A 184 6.07 21.59 0.72
C CYS A 184 5.45 21.91 2.10
N PHE A 185 4.89 20.92 2.82
CA PHE A 185 4.29 21.11 4.15
C PHE A 185 4.45 19.92 5.11
N SER A 186 5.14 20.10 6.24
CA SER A 186 4.89 19.27 7.44
C SER A 186 4.96 19.98 8.79
N GLY A 187 5.39 21.23 8.87
CA GLY A 187 5.48 21.94 10.16
C GLY A 187 4.11 22.27 10.77
N SER A 188 3.07 22.34 9.93
CA SER A 188 1.83 23.06 10.25
C SER A 188 0.54 22.28 10.17
N LEU A 189 0.53 21.11 9.50
CA LEU A 189 -0.63 20.22 9.54
C LEU A 189 -0.59 19.47 10.86
N PHE A 190 -1.26 20.07 11.85
CA PHE A 190 -1.29 19.76 13.27
C PHE A 190 -1.13 18.28 13.63
N ALA A 191 0.13 17.86 13.83
CA ALA A 191 0.53 16.62 14.50
C ALA A 191 -0.44 15.46 14.23
N LEU A 192 -0.66 15.19 12.94
CA LEU A 192 -1.70 14.29 12.42
C LEU A 192 -1.68 12.96 13.19
N THR A 193 -2.84 12.50 13.64
CA THR A 193 -2.95 11.13 14.15
C THR A 193 -2.71 10.19 12.97
N ARG A 194 -1.62 9.41 13.02
CA ARG A 194 -1.29 8.44 11.98
C ARG A 194 -2.43 7.42 11.94
N ALA A 195 -3.18 7.44 10.84
CA ALA A 195 -4.23 6.47 10.63
C ALA A 195 -3.60 5.12 10.26
N ILE A 196 -4.16 4.04 10.82
CA ILE A 196 -3.83 2.66 10.47
C ILE A 196 -4.87 2.20 9.45
N PRO A 197 -4.48 1.58 8.31
CA PRO A 197 -5.43 1.00 7.37
C PRO A 197 -6.44 0.08 8.07
N GLN A 198 -7.72 0.27 7.77
CA GLN A 198 -8.79 -0.61 8.25
C GLN A 198 -9.50 -1.18 7.03
N VAL A 199 -9.69 -2.51 7.03
CA VAL A 199 -10.66 -3.18 6.14
C VAL A 199 -11.99 -2.43 6.23
N ILE A 200 -12.69 -2.25 5.11
CA ILE A 200 -13.93 -1.49 5.07
C ILE A 200 -14.96 -2.09 6.05
N GLN A 201 -15.20 -1.35 7.14
CA GLN A 201 -16.08 -1.72 8.25
C GLN A 201 -17.18 -0.67 8.42
N GLU A 202 -18.13 -0.91 9.33
CA GLU A 202 -19.14 0.09 9.71
C GLU A 202 -18.52 1.43 10.17
N LYS A 203 -17.31 1.39 10.74
CA LYS A 203 -16.52 2.59 11.08
C LYS A 203 -16.11 3.42 9.88
N THR A 204 -15.82 2.79 8.73
CA THR A 204 -15.43 3.47 7.50
C THR A 204 -16.50 4.45 7.02
N ALA A 205 -17.78 4.26 7.39
CA ALA A 205 -18.88 5.17 7.05
C ALA A 205 -19.08 6.36 8.01
N LEU A 206 -18.26 6.49 9.06
CA LEU A 206 -18.30 7.60 10.02
C LEU A 206 -17.60 8.86 9.47
N PRO A 207 -17.84 10.06 10.03
CA PRO A 207 -17.24 11.28 9.50
C PRO A 207 -15.70 11.26 9.56
N VAL A 208 -15.05 11.81 8.53
CA VAL A 208 -13.59 11.91 8.47
C VAL A 208 -13.10 13.14 7.69
N ARG A 209 -12.06 13.81 8.20
CA ARG A 209 -11.22 14.75 7.42
C ARG A 209 -9.79 14.21 7.40
N GLN A 210 -9.31 13.85 6.22
CA GLN A 210 -7.96 13.32 6.01
C GLN A 210 -7.11 14.27 5.18
N PHE A 211 -5.82 14.29 5.50
CA PHE A 211 -4.82 15.18 4.91
C PHE A 211 -3.64 14.34 4.42
N ILE A 212 -3.10 14.67 3.25
CA ILE A 212 -1.84 14.14 2.71
C ILE A 212 -1.02 15.31 2.17
N THR A 213 0.27 15.38 2.49
CA THR A 213 1.25 16.32 1.88
C THR A 213 2.35 15.57 1.16
N ALA A 214 3.00 16.19 0.17
CA ALA A 214 4.07 15.55 -0.61
C ALA A 214 5.45 15.54 0.08
N GLY A 215 5.70 16.46 1.01
CA GLY A 215 7.01 16.58 1.66
C GLY A 215 6.99 17.41 2.92
N THR A 216 8.07 17.32 3.68
CA THR A 216 8.24 18.03 4.97
C THR A 216 8.57 19.51 4.81
N ALA A 217 8.54 20.26 5.92
CA ALA A 217 8.78 21.71 5.98
C ALA A 217 10.06 22.20 5.27
N ASN A 218 11.07 21.32 5.14
CA ASN A 218 12.37 21.61 4.53
C ASN A 218 12.63 20.80 3.23
N GLN A 219 11.61 20.16 2.66
CA GLN A 219 11.71 19.35 1.44
C GLN A 219 10.98 20.05 0.28
N GLU A 220 11.74 20.46 -0.74
CA GLU A 220 11.18 21.04 -1.96
C GLU A 220 10.49 19.99 -2.84
N VAL A 221 9.33 20.34 -3.39
CA VAL A 221 8.64 19.56 -4.42
C VAL A 221 9.11 20.06 -5.80
N PRO A 222 9.69 19.19 -6.65
CA PRO A 222 10.17 19.56 -7.97
C PRO A 222 9.03 19.69 -8.96
N ASP A 223 9.27 20.44 -10.03
CA ASP A 223 8.32 20.69 -11.13
C ASP A 223 7.76 19.41 -11.77
N GLU A 224 8.56 18.33 -11.88
CA GLU A 224 8.03 17.00 -12.21
C GLU A 224 7.57 16.25 -10.94
N SER A 225 6.31 16.45 -10.54
CA SER A 225 5.79 15.79 -9.35
C SER A 225 5.88 14.25 -9.40
N LEU A 226 6.65 13.70 -8.46
CA LEU A 226 6.67 12.26 -8.15
C LEU A 226 5.40 11.87 -7.36
N PHE A 227 4.93 12.76 -6.49
CA PHE A 227 3.72 12.56 -5.69
C PHE A 227 2.50 12.36 -6.59
N ARG A 228 2.27 13.24 -7.57
CA ARG A 228 1.21 13.09 -8.59
C ARG A 228 1.33 11.78 -9.36
N ARG A 229 2.55 11.40 -9.79
CA ARG A 229 2.78 10.12 -10.50
C ARG A 229 2.34 8.93 -9.66
N MET A 230 2.71 8.90 -8.38
CA MET A 230 2.31 7.82 -7.46
C MET A 230 0.81 7.90 -7.14
N PHE A 231 0.24 9.10 -6.94
CA PHE A 231 -1.19 9.30 -6.68
C PHE A 231 -2.08 8.77 -7.82
N VAL A 232 -1.73 9.08 -9.08
CA VAL A 232 -2.44 8.57 -10.25
C VAL A 232 -2.35 7.05 -10.35
N ARG A 233 -1.19 6.45 -10.04
CA ARG A 233 -1.01 4.99 -9.98
C ARG A 233 -1.86 4.35 -8.87
N ALA A 234 -1.92 4.96 -7.70
CA ALA A 234 -2.72 4.48 -6.58
C ALA A 234 -4.21 4.39 -6.96
N LEU A 235 -4.76 5.42 -7.62
CA LEU A 235 -6.12 5.43 -8.18
C LEU A 235 -6.35 4.39 -9.30
N GLN A 236 -5.29 3.86 -9.92
CA GLN A 236 -5.36 2.80 -10.93
C GLN A 236 -5.31 1.39 -10.31
N GLY A 237 -5.12 1.28 -9.00
CA GLY A 237 -5.14 0.01 -8.24
C GLY A 237 -3.89 -0.23 -7.40
N ASP A 238 -2.79 0.49 -7.64
CA ASP A 238 -1.52 0.26 -6.95
C ASP A 238 -1.58 0.57 -5.43
N GLY A 239 -2.56 1.35 -4.98
CA GLY A 239 -2.77 1.74 -3.59
C GLY A 239 -3.77 0.87 -2.81
N ASP A 240 -4.33 -0.18 -3.42
CA ASP A 240 -5.10 -1.21 -2.71
C ASP A 240 -4.16 -2.16 -1.96
N LEU A 241 -3.76 -1.76 -0.76
CA LEU A 241 -2.80 -2.48 0.07
C LEU A 241 -3.38 -3.75 0.72
N ASN A 242 -4.71 -3.89 0.72
CA ASN A 242 -5.41 -5.02 1.36
C ASN A 242 -6.08 -5.99 0.35
N ARG A 243 -6.30 -5.53 -0.89
CA ARG A 243 -6.94 -6.22 -2.03
C ARG A 243 -8.45 -6.49 -1.87
N ASP A 244 -9.18 -5.60 -1.20
CA ASP A 244 -10.64 -5.66 -1.06
C ASP A 244 -11.40 -5.07 -2.28
N GLY A 245 -10.69 -4.49 -3.25
CA GLY A 245 -11.26 -3.85 -4.44
C GLY A 245 -11.58 -2.37 -4.25
N TYR A 246 -11.17 -1.81 -3.11
CA TYR A 246 -11.27 -0.40 -2.79
C TYR A 246 -9.90 0.11 -2.31
N MET A 247 -9.76 1.42 -2.18
CA MET A 247 -8.59 2.05 -1.57
C MET A 247 -9.07 3.11 -0.60
N THR A 248 -8.66 3.00 0.67
CA THR A 248 -8.86 4.06 1.66
C THR A 248 -7.85 5.19 1.48
N VAL A 249 -8.15 6.39 1.98
CA VAL A 249 -7.17 7.51 1.98
C VAL A 249 -6.05 7.25 2.99
N THR A 250 -6.26 6.39 3.98
CA THR A 250 -5.20 5.89 4.85
C THR A 250 -4.23 4.98 4.10
N GLU A 251 -4.71 4.06 3.27
CA GLU A 251 -3.86 3.21 2.41
C GLU A 251 -3.15 4.03 1.33
N LEU A 252 -3.85 4.98 0.71
CA LEU A 252 -3.24 5.95 -0.19
C LEU A 252 -2.12 6.74 0.50
N GLY A 253 -2.36 7.20 1.72
CA GLY A 253 -1.38 7.92 2.52
C GLY A 253 -0.13 7.09 2.82
N GLN A 254 -0.30 5.83 3.22
CA GLN A 254 0.79 4.89 3.43
C GLN A 254 1.54 4.58 2.13
N TYR A 255 0.82 4.25 1.05
CA TYR A 255 1.40 4.01 -0.27
C TYR A 255 2.24 5.20 -0.75
N LEU A 256 1.75 6.42 -0.59
CA LEU A 256 2.48 7.64 -0.95
C LEU A 256 3.69 7.87 -0.03
N GLU A 257 3.55 7.70 1.29
CA GLU A 257 4.69 7.80 2.22
C GLU A 257 5.79 6.80 1.83
N ASP A 258 5.46 5.53 1.58
CA ASP A 258 6.45 4.50 1.24
C ASP A 258 7.06 4.73 -0.15
N THR A 259 6.25 4.88 -1.19
CA THR A 259 6.73 4.96 -2.59
C THR A 259 7.46 6.26 -2.88
N VAL A 260 6.91 7.42 -2.51
CA VAL A 260 7.52 8.72 -2.78
C VAL A 260 8.80 8.87 -1.96
N THR A 261 8.84 8.42 -0.69
CA THR A 261 10.08 8.45 0.11
C THR A 261 11.18 7.58 -0.50
N ASN A 262 10.83 6.40 -1.03
CA ASN A 262 11.80 5.51 -1.65
C ASN A 262 12.31 6.08 -2.98
N TYR A 263 11.42 6.38 -3.93
CA TYR A 263 11.79 6.87 -5.25
C TYR A 263 12.42 8.28 -5.25
N SER A 264 12.07 9.15 -4.29
CA SER A 264 12.77 10.43 -4.11
C SER A 264 14.11 10.30 -3.37
N LYS A 265 14.50 9.10 -2.93
CA LYS A 265 15.67 8.87 -2.07
C LYS A 265 15.64 9.74 -0.80
N ARG A 266 14.45 9.86 -0.19
CA ARG A 266 14.14 10.69 0.98
C ARG A 266 14.24 12.21 0.76
N SER A 267 14.33 12.70 -0.49
CA SER A 267 14.21 14.15 -0.77
C SER A 267 12.77 14.65 -0.63
N GLN A 268 11.79 13.75 -0.72
CA GLN A 268 10.41 13.95 -0.27
C GLN A 268 10.06 12.89 0.77
N THR A 269 9.13 13.21 1.65
CA THR A 269 8.59 12.27 2.64
C THR A 269 7.16 12.67 2.93
N PRO A 270 6.18 12.13 2.18
CA PRO A 270 4.78 12.46 2.41
C PRO A 270 4.36 12.24 3.84
N LYS A 271 3.41 13.07 4.30
CA LYS A 271 2.79 12.93 5.62
C LYS A 271 1.29 12.85 5.46
N TYR A 272 0.68 11.91 6.17
CA TYR A 272 -0.75 11.68 6.12
C TYR A 272 -1.36 11.44 7.50
N GLY A 273 -2.66 11.65 7.60
CA GLY A 273 -3.45 11.32 8.79
C GLY A 273 -4.74 12.12 8.86
N LYS A 274 -5.32 12.18 10.04
CA LYS A 274 -6.65 12.78 10.27
C LYS A 274 -6.56 14.12 11.02
N ILE A 275 -7.60 14.93 10.86
CA ILE A 275 -7.84 16.09 11.74
C ILE A 275 -7.86 15.65 13.21
N ARG A 276 -7.41 16.51 14.12
CA ARG A 276 -7.58 16.30 15.57
C ARG A 276 -8.97 16.78 16.01
N ASP A 277 -9.96 15.94 15.76
CA ASP A 277 -11.33 16.19 16.19
C ASP A 277 -12.07 14.86 16.44
N PRO A 278 -12.62 14.62 17.64
CA PRO A 278 -13.16 13.32 18.04
C PRO A 278 -14.47 12.92 17.32
N ILE A 279 -15.03 13.79 16.47
CA ILE A 279 -16.19 13.51 15.61
C ILE A 279 -15.73 13.33 14.16
N LEU A 280 -14.75 14.11 13.72
CA LEU A 280 -14.26 14.17 12.34
C LEU A 280 -12.99 13.33 12.06
N ASP A 281 -12.59 12.44 12.97
CA ASP A 281 -11.46 11.51 12.81
C ASP A 281 -11.89 10.03 12.75
N GLN A 282 -13.20 9.75 12.74
CA GLN A 282 -13.73 8.42 13.02
C GLN A 282 -13.70 7.45 11.83
N GLY A 283 -14.01 7.92 10.61
CA GLY A 283 -14.12 7.06 9.43
C GLY A 283 -12.91 7.06 8.49
N ASP A 284 -13.12 6.68 7.23
CA ASP A 284 -12.08 6.71 6.19
C ASP A 284 -12.67 7.03 4.81
N PHE A 285 -11.99 7.87 4.02
CA PHE A 285 -12.40 8.20 2.67
C PHE A 285 -12.03 7.07 1.71
N VAL A 286 -12.98 6.60 0.90
CA VAL A 286 -12.82 5.41 0.06
C VAL A 286 -12.87 5.76 -1.43
N PHE A 287 -12.03 5.11 -2.23
CA PHE A 287 -12.11 5.02 -3.68
C PHE A 287 -12.55 3.60 -4.08
N PRO A 288 -13.63 3.44 -4.86
CA PRO A 288 -13.91 2.15 -5.51
C PRO A 288 -12.95 1.98 -6.68
N LEU A 289 -12.23 0.86 -6.71
CA LEU A 289 -11.35 0.57 -7.83
C LEU A 289 -12.12 -0.25 -8.86
N LYS A 290 -12.06 0.19 -10.11
CA LYS A 290 -12.59 -0.60 -11.22
C LYS A 290 -11.66 -1.77 -11.44
N ILE A 291 -12.02 -2.92 -10.87
CA ILE A 291 -11.46 -4.21 -11.28
C ILE A 291 -11.69 -4.30 -12.79
N ALA A 292 -10.63 -4.15 -13.58
CA ALA A 292 -10.66 -4.58 -14.96
C ALA A 292 -10.98 -6.07 -14.92
N PRO A 293 -12.04 -6.55 -15.59
CA PRO A 293 -12.36 -7.97 -15.55
C PRO A 293 -11.12 -8.74 -15.99
N GLU A 294 -10.70 -9.72 -15.20
CA GLU A 294 -9.70 -10.68 -15.65
C GLU A 294 -10.15 -11.19 -17.00
N ALA A 295 -9.29 -11.05 -18.02
CA ALA A 295 -9.59 -11.56 -19.33
C ALA A 295 -9.75 -13.08 -19.21
N GLU A 296 -11.00 -13.56 -19.25
CA GLU A 296 -11.31 -14.98 -19.25
C GLU A 296 -10.51 -15.64 -20.36
N LYS A 297 -9.51 -16.44 -19.97
CA LYS A 297 -8.67 -17.16 -20.93
C LYS A 297 -9.57 -18.10 -21.70
N THR A 298 -9.70 -17.86 -23.01
CA THR A 298 -10.67 -18.57 -23.83
C THR A 298 -10.48 -20.09 -23.73
N PRO A 299 -11.56 -20.90 -23.79
CA PRO A 299 -11.48 -22.36 -23.58
C PRO A 299 -10.48 -23.13 -24.46
N GLN A 300 -10.02 -22.55 -25.58
CA GLN A 300 -9.01 -23.15 -26.44
C GLN A 300 -7.59 -23.14 -25.83
N GLU A 301 -7.27 -22.26 -24.88
CA GLU A 301 -6.00 -22.35 -24.12
C GLU A 301 -6.06 -23.38 -22.99
N LEU A 302 -7.23 -23.56 -22.35
CA LEU A 302 -7.45 -24.64 -21.39
C LEU A 302 -7.38 -26.04 -22.03
N ALA A 303 -7.76 -26.16 -23.30
CA ALA A 303 -7.76 -27.43 -24.04
C ALA A 303 -6.36 -28.01 -24.38
N ARG A 304 -5.26 -27.33 -24.03
CA ARG A 304 -3.88 -27.86 -24.18
C ARG A 304 -3.28 -28.48 -22.92
N LEU A 305 -4.03 -28.50 -21.82
CA LEU A 305 -3.67 -29.26 -20.62
C LEU A 305 -4.60 -30.47 -20.52
N GLU A 306 -4.16 -31.60 -21.08
CA GLU A 306 -4.87 -32.87 -20.85
C GLU A 306 -4.86 -33.24 -19.35
N PRO A 307 -5.92 -33.87 -18.81
CA PRO A 307 -5.95 -34.25 -17.42
C PRO A 307 -4.91 -35.34 -17.14
N ARG A 308 -3.97 -35.08 -16.24
CA ARG A 308 -3.29 -36.17 -15.55
C ARG A 308 -4.23 -36.71 -14.48
N GLU A 309 -4.51 -38.01 -14.54
CA GLU A 309 -5.20 -38.71 -13.46
C GLU A 309 -4.49 -38.48 -12.13
N GLU A 310 -5.25 -38.18 -11.08
CA GLU A 310 -4.72 -38.17 -9.72
C GLU A 310 -4.29 -39.60 -9.33
N PRO A 311 -3.04 -39.81 -8.89
CA PRO A 311 -2.66 -41.11 -8.34
C PRO A 311 -3.40 -41.31 -7.01
N LYS A 312 -4.01 -42.49 -6.85
CA LYS A 312 -4.60 -42.94 -5.57
C LYS A 312 -3.63 -42.77 -4.40
N PRO A 313 -4.11 -42.60 -3.15
CA PRO A 313 -3.27 -42.27 -2.01
C PRO A 313 -2.12 -43.28 -1.81
N ALA A 314 -0.91 -42.87 -2.17
CA ALA A 314 0.29 -43.65 -1.97
C ALA A 314 0.82 -43.49 -0.53
N GLU A 315 1.34 -44.57 0.04
CA GLU A 315 1.79 -44.61 1.43
C GLU A 315 2.92 -43.62 1.77
N LYS A 316 3.02 -43.34 3.08
CA LYS A 316 3.96 -42.43 3.74
C LYS A 316 5.43 -42.74 3.40
N GLN A 317 5.96 -42.19 2.31
CA GLN A 317 7.41 -42.12 2.11
C GLN A 317 7.99 -40.97 2.95
N LYS A 318 8.75 -41.33 3.99
CA LYS A 318 9.58 -40.36 4.73
C LYS A 318 10.65 -39.81 3.78
N ALA A 319 10.82 -38.50 3.75
CA ALA A 319 12.00 -37.88 3.14
C ALA A 319 13.29 -38.46 3.77
N PRO A 320 14.36 -38.68 2.98
CA PRO A 320 15.62 -39.23 3.48
C PRO A 320 16.30 -38.27 4.45
N ALA A 321 16.95 -38.79 5.48
CA ALA A 321 17.59 -37.99 6.52
C ALA A 321 18.70 -37.08 5.94
N ALA A 322 18.67 -35.80 6.32
CA ALA A 322 19.74 -34.85 6.05
C ALA A 322 20.54 -34.61 7.35
N PRO A 323 21.79 -35.10 7.46
CA PRO A 323 22.63 -34.86 8.64
C PRO A 323 22.85 -33.36 8.88
N GLY A 324 22.69 -32.92 10.14
CA GLY A 324 22.89 -31.53 10.54
C GLY A 324 21.74 -30.56 10.20
N MET A 325 20.61 -31.04 9.67
CA MET A 325 19.44 -30.21 9.36
C MET A 325 18.21 -30.63 10.19
N ALA A 326 17.41 -29.67 10.63
CA ALA A 326 16.14 -29.91 11.30
C ALA A 326 15.11 -30.49 10.33
N ARG A 327 14.39 -31.54 10.74
CA ARG A 327 13.32 -32.16 9.92
C ARG A 327 11.98 -31.48 10.19
N ILE A 328 11.44 -30.80 9.19
CA ILE A 328 10.14 -30.12 9.31
C ILE A 328 9.03 -31.05 8.80
N PRO A 329 8.02 -31.41 9.61
CA PRO A 329 6.92 -32.28 9.18
C PRO A 329 6.08 -31.65 8.05
N GLY A 330 5.89 -32.38 6.96
CA GLY A 330 4.95 -32.00 5.91
C GLY A 330 3.49 -32.03 6.35
N GLY A 331 2.60 -31.56 5.47
CA GLY A 331 1.15 -31.45 5.69
C GLY A 331 0.68 -30.00 5.78
N GLU A 332 -0.63 -29.84 5.91
CA GLU A 332 -1.29 -28.54 6.04
C GLU A 332 -0.89 -27.81 7.33
N PHE A 333 -0.93 -26.47 7.28
CA PHE A 333 -0.85 -25.59 8.44
C PHE A 333 -1.58 -24.27 8.14
N MET A 334 -1.88 -23.51 9.20
CA MET A 334 -2.31 -22.11 9.05
C MET A 334 -1.07 -21.22 9.00
N ALA A 335 -0.79 -20.66 7.82
CA ALA A 335 0.06 -19.49 7.68
C ALA A 335 -0.73 -18.22 8.09
N GLY A 336 -0.04 -17.14 8.41
CA GLY A 336 -0.66 -15.90 8.90
C GLY A 336 -1.17 -15.98 10.35
N LEU A 337 -1.73 -14.89 10.86
CA LEU A 337 -2.30 -14.76 12.19
C LEU A 337 -3.81 -14.49 12.11
N ALA A 338 -4.58 -15.11 13.00
CA ALA A 338 -5.98 -14.76 13.14
C ALA A 338 -6.10 -13.28 13.54
N THR A 339 -6.90 -12.51 12.81
CA THR A 339 -6.97 -11.05 12.96
C THR A 339 -7.44 -10.66 14.36
N GLY A 340 -6.56 -10.02 15.12
CA GLY A 340 -6.83 -9.52 16.48
C GLY A 340 -5.67 -8.72 17.05
N GLU A 341 -4.42 -9.12 16.78
CA GLU A 341 -3.23 -8.54 17.42
C GLU A 341 -2.07 -8.31 16.43
N GLY A 342 -1.70 -7.04 16.19
CA GLY A 342 -0.43 -6.63 15.56
C GLY A 342 -0.20 -6.99 14.07
N GLY A 343 -1.11 -7.72 13.42
CA GLY A 343 -0.96 -8.20 12.04
C GLY A 343 -1.24 -7.17 10.94
N THR A 344 -0.54 -7.33 9.82
CA THR A 344 -0.74 -6.67 8.51
C THR A 344 -1.59 -7.54 7.57
N SER A 345 -2.02 -7.02 6.41
CA SER A 345 -2.76 -7.79 5.39
C SER A 345 -1.97 -9.02 4.89
N ASP A 346 -0.64 -8.95 4.92
CA ASP A 346 0.29 -10.03 4.62
C ASP A 346 0.23 -11.20 5.61
N ASP A 347 -0.20 -10.96 6.85
CA ASP A 347 -0.44 -12.00 7.85
C ASP A 347 -1.86 -12.57 7.77
N SER A 348 -2.69 -12.24 6.77
CA SER A 348 -4.05 -12.79 6.70
C SER A 348 -4.00 -14.32 6.72
N PRO A 349 -4.80 -14.99 7.58
CA PRO A 349 -4.63 -16.41 7.86
C PRO A 349 -5.01 -17.27 6.64
N ARG A 350 -4.09 -18.11 6.19
CA ARG A 350 -4.21 -18.92 4.97
C ARG A 350 -3.90 -20.38 5.26
N LYS A 351 -4.67 -21.28 4.65
CA LYS A 351 -4.35 -22.71 4.63
C LYS A 351 -3.27 -22.96 3.59
N GLU A 352 -2.08 -23.32 4.05
CA GLU A 352 -0.96 -23.67 3.18
C GLU A 352 -0.51 -25.11 3.44
N SER A 353 0.10 -25.75 2.45
CA SER A 353 0.54 -27.14 2.54
C SER A 353 1.92 -27.32 1.95
N VAL A 354 2.84 -27.85 2.77
CA VAL A 354 4.23 -28.13 2.37
C VAL A 354 4.53 -29.61 2.52
N ARG A 355 5.46 -30.12 1.70
CA ARG A 355 5.97 -31.49 1.85
C ARG A 355 6.85 -31.59 3.10
N THR A 356 7.27 -32.79 3.49
CA THR A 356 8.35 -32.91 4.48
C THR A 356 9.64 -32.44 3.84
N PHE A 357 10.34 -31.51 4.48
CA PHE A 357 11.62 -30.96 4.04
C PHE A 357 12.57 -30.84 5.23
N TYR A 358 13.83 -30.47 4.97
CA TYR A 358 14.82 -30.19 5.99
C TYR A 358 15.28 -28.73 5.91
N MET A 359 15.59 -28.10 7.04
CA MET A 359 16.08 -26.72 7.12
C MET A 359 17.32 -26.62 8.00
N ASP A 360 18.23 -25.71 7.67
CA ASP A 360 19.40 -25.44 8.50
C ASP A 360 19.00 -24.83 9.85
N PRO A 361 19.55 -25.32 10.99
CA PRO A 361 19.17 -24.86 12.33
C PRO A 361 19.53 -23.40 12.61
N TYR A 362 20.42 -22.82 11.81
CA TYR A 362 20.95 -21.47 11.93
C TYR A 362 20.87 -20.75 10.57
N GLU A 363 20.95 -19.42 10.62
CA GLU A 363 21.32 -18.59 9.45
C GLU A 363 22.71 -19.01 8.94
N VAL A 364 22.97 -18.83 7.64
CA VAL A 364 24.31 -19.14 7.08
C VAL A 364 25.33 -18.19 7.68
N THR A 365 26.37 -18.73 8.31
CA THR A 365 27.39 -17.91 8.97
C THR A 365 28.39 -17.30 7.99
N GLN A 366 29.05 -16.22 8.41
CA GLN A 366 30.12 -15.58 7.62
C GLN A 366 31.24 -16.56 7.26
N ALA A 367 31.69 -17.37 8.22
CA ALA A 367 32.76 -18.35 7.99
C ALA A 367 32.36 -19.45 7.01
N GLU A 368 31.09 -19.88 7.00
CA GLU A 368 30.58 -20.83 6.02
C GLU A 368 30.46 -20.22 4.63
N PHE A 369 29.89 -19.02 4.52
CA PHE A 369 29.76 -18.30 3.26
C PHE A 369 31.13 -18.02 2.63
N GLU A 370 32.09 -17.54 3.41
CA GLU A 370 33.45 -17.24 2.97
C GLU A 370 34.19 -18.52 2.53
N ARG A 371 34.09 -19.62 3.30
CA ARG A 371 34.67 -20.92 2.94
C ARG A 371 34.13 -21.49 1.62
N VAL A 372 32.88 -21.19 1.25
CA VAL A 372 32.25 -21.70 0.02
C VAL A 372 32.41 -20.75 -1.16
N THR A 373 32.42 -19.43 -0.94
CA THR A 373 32.41 -18.42 -2.02
C THR A 373 33.76 -17.74 -2.24
N GLY A 374 34.65 -17.73 -1.23
CA GLY A 374 35.90 -16.97 -1.25
C GLY A 374 35.74 -15.48 -0.94
N ASN A 375 34.57 -15.03 -0.47
CA ASN A 375 34.30 -13.63 -0.15
C ASN A 375 33.41 -13.49 1.11
N ASN A 376 33.49 -12.35 1.79
CA ASN A 376 32.70 -12.02 2.99
C ASN A 376 32.15 -10.59 2.87
N PRO A 377 30.92 -10.42 2.33
CA PRO A 377 30.33 -9.11 2.05
C PRO A 377 29.75 -8.40 3.29
N SER A 378 29.65 -9.07 4.44
CA SER A 378 29.02 -8.54 5.66
C SER A 378 29.61 -7.20 6.12
N GLY A 379 28.77 -6.29 6.61
CA GLY A 379 29.20 -5.06 7.26
C GLY A 379 29.69 -5.28 8.69
N PHE A 380 29.00 -6.13 9.47
CA PHE A 380 29.45 -6.60 10.77
C PHE A 380 30.42 -7.77 10.58
N LYS A 381 31.47 -7.89 11.41
CA LYS A 381 32.52 -8.90 11.23
C LYS A 381 32.62 -9.87 12.40
N GLY A 382 32.50 -11.15 12.09
CA GLY A 382 32.70 -12.25 13.03
C GLY A 382 32.28 -13.59 12.42
N GLY A 383 33.13 -14.61 12.49
CA GLY A 383 32.94 -15.88 11.75
C GLY A 383 31.61 -16.60 12.04
N ASN A 384 31.10 -16.49 13.27
CA ASN A 384 29.85 -17.11 13.73
C ASN A 384 28.63 -16.17 13.65
N LEU A 385 28.79 -14.93 13.19
CA LEU A 385 27.66 -14.05 12.88
C LEU A 385 26.98 -14.56 11.59
N PRO A 386 25.69 -14.26 11.36
CA PRO A 386 25.08 -14.46 10.05
C PRO A 386 25.84 -13.68 8.97
N VAL A 387 25.84 -14.22 7.75
CA VAL A 387 26.25 -13.45 6.58
C VAL A 387 25.13 -12.46 6.22
N GLU A 388 25.50 -11.20 6.00
CA GLU A 388 24.60 -10.15 5.56
C GLU A 388 25.21 -9.33 4.42
N ASN A 389 24.49 -8.33 3.91
CA ASN A 389 24.83 -7.63 2.66
C ASN A 389 24.96 -8.57 1.44
N VAL A 390 24.23 -9.69 1.45
CA VAL A 390 24.12 -10.64 0.33
C VAL A 390 22.84 -10.38 -0.48
N THR A 391 22.99 -10.42 -1.81
CA THR A 391 21.85 -10.40 -2.73
C THR A 391 21.12 -11.74 -2.73
N TRP A 392 19.86 -11.76 -3.17
CA TRP A 392 19.09 -13.00 -3.30
C TRP A 392 19.81 -14.01 -4.22
N ARG A 393 20.45 -13.53 -5.30
CA ARG A 393 21.17 -14.37 -6.26
C ARG A 393 22.38 -15.06 -5.64
N GLU A 394 23.12 -14.37 -4.76
CA GLU A 394 24.25 -14.95 -4.04
C GLU A 394 23.80 -15.98 -3.00
N ALA A 395 22.70 -15.70 -2.29
CA ALA A 395 22.10 -16.62 -1.32
C ALA A 395 21.64 -17.93 -1.99
N ASP A 396 20.90 -17.82 -3.10
CA ASP A 396 20.46 -18.96 -3.93
C ASP A 396 21.66 -19.73 -4.52
N ALA A 397 22.67 -19.03 -5.05
CA ALA A 397 23.88 -19.64 -5.58
C ALA A 397 24.70 -20.39 -4.50
N TYR A 398 24.82 -19.82 -3.28
CA TYR A 398 25.44 -20.51 -2.15
C TYR A 398 24.67 -21.79 -1.81
N CYS A 399 23.35 -21.71 -1.60
CA CYS A 399 22.56 -22.88 -1.21
C CYS A 399 22.68 -24.00 -2.25
N LYS A 400 22.59 -23.65 -3.55
CA LYS A 400 22.81 -24.61 -4.65
C LYS A 400 24.21 -25.22 -4.63
N LYS A 401 25.26 -24.42 -4.37
CA LYS A 401 26.65 -24.89 -4.31
C LYS A 401 26.90 -25.87 -3.15
N VAL A 402 26.16 -25.76 -2.05
CA VAL A 402 26.22 -26.72 -0.92
C VAL A 402 25.19 -27.86 -1.01
N GLY A 403 24.54 -28.05 -2.17
CA GLY A 403 23.59 -29.15 -2.39
C GLY A 403 22.22 -28.95 -1.72
N LYS A 404 21.85 -27.70 -1.47
CA LYS A 404 20.61 -27.23 -0.84
C LYS A 404 19.90 -26.23 -1.78
N ARG A 405 18.90 -25.51 -1.27
CA ARG A 405 18.14 -24.44 -1.94
C ARG A 405 17.72 -23.39 -0.90
N LEU A 406 17.23 -22.23 -1.32
CA LEU A 406 16.46 -21.38 -0.42
C LEU A 406 15.11 -22.06 -0.08
N PRO A 407 14.58 -21.88 1.15
CA PRO A 407 13.22 -22.30 1.47
C PRO A 407 12.21 -21.46 0.68
N THR A 408 11.05 -22.03 0.35
CA THR A 408 9.88 -21.20 0.01
C THR A 408 9.38 -20.47 1.25
N GLU A 409 8.62 -19.40 1.09
CA GLU A 409 8.11 -18.63 2.23
C GLU A 409 7.21 -19.46 3.17
N TRP A 410 6.47 -20.45 2.65
CA TRP A 410 5.59 -21.31 3.45
C TRP A 410 6.37 -22.41 4.17
N GLU A 411 7.45 -22.91 3.58
CA GLU A 411 8.42 -23.75 4.30
C GLU A 411 9.08 -22.95 5.42
N TRP A 412 9.51 -21.71 5.14
CA TRP A 412 10.09 -20.82 6.14
C TRP A 412 9.11 -20.56 7.29
N GLU A 413 7.86 -20.20 7.02
CA GLU A 413 6.89 -19.89 8.06
C GLU A 413 6.50 -21.12 8.90
N LYS A 414 6.27 -22.26 8.25
CA LYS A 414 5.99 -23.50 8.98
C LYS A 414 7.15 -23.90 9.87
N ALA A 415 8.38 -23.72 9.38
CA ALA A 415 9.59 -23.94 10.14
C ALA A 415 9.69 -22.98 11.34
N ALA A 416 9.48 -21.67 11.13
CA ALA A 416 9.56 -20.64 12.15
C ALA A 416 8.57 -20.83 13.31
N ARG A 417 7.35 -21.29 13.01
CA ARG A 417 6.31 -21.61 14.00
C ARG A 417 6.68 -22.77 14.95
N GLY A 418 7.65 -23.61 14.61
CA GLY A 418 8.13 -24.67 15.52
C GLY A 418 7.07 -25.71 15.93
N GLY A 419 5.94 -25.78 15.23
CA GLY A 419 4.79 -26.62 15.59
C GLY A 419 3.67 -25.92 16.38
N THR A 420 3.76 -24.62 16.68
CA THR A 420 2.67 -23.84 17.30
C THR A 420 1.78 -23.15 16.26
N THR A 421 0.65 -22.60 16.72
CA THR A 421 -0.25 -21.73 15.93
C THR A 421 -0.39 -20.33 16.54
N SER A 422 0.37 -20.03 17.59
CA SER A 422 0.36 -18.78 18.35
C SER A 422 1.02 -17.61 17.59
N LYS A 423 0.89 -16.38 18.11
CA LYS A 423 1.47 -15.15 17.55
C LYS A 423 2.98 -15.28 17.31
N TYR A 424 3.69 -15.80 18.29
CA TYR A 424 5.10 -16.16 18.24
C TYR A 424 5.26 -17.66 18.49
N HIS A 425 6.44 -18.23 18.21
CA HIS A 425 6.68 -19.66 18.46
C HIS A 425 6.81 -20.02 19.96
N TRP A 426 6.83 -19.02 20.85
CA TRP A 426 6.90 -19.16 22.31
C TRP A 426 5.58 -18.89 23.03
N GLY A 427 4.62 -18.25 22.38
CA GLY A 427 3.34 -17.84 22.98
C GLY A 427 2.62 -16.80 22.12
N ASP A 428 1.49 -16.33 22.61
CA ASP A 428 0.76 -15.22 21.99
C ASP A 428 1.27 -13.85 22.49
N ASP A 429 1.72 -13.79 23.75
CA ASP A 429 2.39 -12.63 24.33
C ASP A 429 3.77 -12.37 23.69
N GLU A 430 4.14 -11.09 23.66
CA GLU A 430 5.47 -10.63 23.24
C GLU A 430 6.57 -11.20 24.16
N GLU A 431 6.39 -11.06 25.48
CA GLU A 431 7.32 -11.63 26.45
C GLU A 431 7.22 -13.17 26.51
N PRO A 432 8.35 -13.91 26.60
CA PRO A 432 9.70 -13.43 26.84
C PRO A 432 10.55 -13.34 25.55
N ILE A 433 10.29 -12.38 24.68
CA ILE A 433 11.01 -12.13 23.40
C ILE A 433 12.54 -12.15 23.56
N ASP A 434 13.06 -11.63 24.67
CA ASP A 434 14.49 -11.60 24.98
C ASP A 434 15.15 -12.99 25.03
N ARG A 435 14.40 -14.08 25.24
CA ARG A 435 14.92 -15.46 25.19
C ARG A 435 15.05 -15.99 23.78
N TYR A 436 14.28 -15.46 22.82
CA TYR A 436 14.08 -16.07 21.50
C TYR A 436 14.56 -15.21 20.33
N ALA A 437 14.66 -13.89 20.48
CA ALA A 437 14.98 -12.98 19.38
C ALA A 437 16.14 -12.02 19.68
N TRP A 438 16.94 -11.74 18.65
CA TRP A 438 17.83 -10.58 18.59
C TRP A 438 17.12 -9.45 17.83
N TYR A 439 16.60 -8.46 18.56
CA TYR A 439 15.76 -7.39 18.01
C TYR A 439 16.24 -6.03 18.55
N LYS A 440 15.60 -4.94 18.11
CA LYS A 440 16.13 -3.57 18.26
C LYS A 440 16.53 -3.20 19.69
N GLU A 441 15.75 -3.62 20.68
CA GLU A 441 15.95 -3.25 22.08
C GLU A 441 17.09 -4.05 22.76
N ASN A 442 17.43 -5.27 22.29
CA ASN A 442 18.44 -6.13 22.90
C ASN A 442 19.68 -6.43 22.02
N SER A 443 19.72 -5.95 20.78
CA SER A 443 20.77 -6.30 19.81
C SER A 443 22.02 -5.43 19.85
N ASP A 444 22.08 -4.37 20.65
CA ASP A 444 23.11 -3.32 20.57
C ASP A 444 23.28 -2.73 19.14
N ALA A 445 22.21 -2.73 18.33
CA ALA A 445 22.23 -2.28 16.94
C ALA A 445 23.22 -3.03 16.02
N LYS A 446 23.38 -4.35 16.20
CA LYS A 446 24.24 -5.23 15.40
C LYS A 446 23.70 -6.67 15.31
N THR A 447 24.19 -7.43 14.33
CA THR A 447 24.02 -8.90 14.29
C THR A 447 24.76 -9.58 15.44
N HIS A 448 24.23 -10.70 15.92
CA HIS A 448 24.84 -11.54 16.97
C HIS A 448 25.19 -12.95 16.46
N PRO A 449 26.03 -13.71 17.20
CA PRO A 449 26.36 -15.08 16.83
C PRO A 449 25.11 -15.96 16.76
N VAL A 450 25.01 -16.78 15.71
CA VAL A 450 23.89 -17.70 15.52
C VAL A 450 23.80 -18.70 16.66
N GLY A 451 22.58 -19.10 17.02
CA GLY A 451 22.30 -19.96 18.17
C GLY A 451 22.41 -19.28 19.53
N GLY A 452 22.55 -17.95 19.57
CA GLY A 452 22.61 -17.17 20.82
C GLY A 452 21.28 -17.04 21.57
N LYS A 453 20.16 -17.41 20.94
CA LYS A 453 18.80 -17.44 21.51
C LYS A 453 18.25 -18.86 21.55
N GLU A 454 17.21 -19.10 22.33
CA GLU A 454 16.56 -20.41 22.45
C GLU A 454 15.89 -20.84 21.13
N PRO A 455 15.92 -22.14 20.78
CA PRO A 455 15.30 -22.63 19.56
C PRO A 455 13.78 -22.77 19.69
N ASN A 456 13.10 -22.83 18.55
CA ASN A 456 11.70 -23.23 18.48
C ASN A 456 11.52 -24.76 18.60
N GLY A 457 10.27 -25.24 18.61
CA GLY A 457 9.93 -26.66 18.77
C GLY A 457 10.43 -27.62 17.67
N TYR A 458 11.06 -27.13 16.61
CA TYR A 458 11.76 -27.92 15.60
C TYR A 458 13.29 -27.88 15.71
N GLY A 459 13.84 -27.18 16.70
CA GLY A 459 15.29 -27.04 16.89
C GLY A 459 15.95 -26.00 15.99
N LEU A 460 15.16 -25.04 15.49
CA LEU A 460 15.65 -23.90 14.71
C LEU A 460 15.86 -22.70 15.61
N HIS A 461 17.03 -22.07 15.52
CA HIS A 461 17.38 -20.84 16.21
C HIS A 461 17.25 -19.64 15.27
N ASP A 462 17.14 -18.45 15.88
CA ASP A 462 17.17 -17.16 15.19
C ASP A 462 16.08 -17.02 14.10
N MET A 463 14.97 -17.74 14.23
CA MET A 463 13.78 -17.61 13.35
C MET A 463 12.99 -16.31 13.63
N ALA A 464 13.46 -15.49 14.56
CA ALA A 464 12.89 -14.22 14.97
C ALA A 464 14.05 -13.25 15.28
N GLY A 465 14.18 -12.19 14.48
CA GLY A 465 15.28 -11.23 14.63
C GLY A 465 16.57 -11.64 13.92
N ASN A 466 17.71 -11.19 14.46
CA ASN A 466 19.07 -11.27 13.89
C ASN A 466 19.17 -10.73 12.45
N VAL A 467 18.93 -11.49 11.38
CA VAL A 467 18.76 -10.94 10.02
C VAL A 467 17.51 -11.45 9.31
N TRP A 468 16.97 -10.62 8.43
CA TRP A 468 15.90 -11.02 7.52
C TRP A 468 16.43 -12.06 6.56
N GLU A 469 15.62 -13.09 6.30
CA GLU A 469 16.07 -14.22 5.51
C GLU A 469 15.44 -14.26 4.13
N TRP A 470 16.27 -14.30 3.08
CA TRP A 470 15.82 -14.54 1.72
C TRP A 470 15.11 -15.89 1.57
N THR A 471 13.94 -15.87 0.91
CA THR A 471 13.23 -17.09 0.50
C THR A 471 13.22 -17.22 -1.03
N ALA A 472 12.94 -18.41 -1.55
CA ALA A 472 12.81 -18.66 -2.99
C ALA A 472 11.58 -17.96 -3.62
N SER A 473 10.57 -17.65 -2.80
CA SER A 473 9.28 -17.12 -3.24
C SER A 473 9.37 -15.71 -3.84
N ASP A 474 8.73 -15.53 -4.98
CA ASP A 474 8.47 -14.20 -5.55
C ASP A 474 7.36 -13.49 -4.77
N TYR A 475 7.53 -12.19 -4.57
CA TYR A 475 6.49 -11.36 -3.97
C TYR A 475 5.46 -11.00 -5.06
N GLY A 476 4.19 -11.32 -4.83
CA GLY A 476 3.12 -11.21 -5.84
C GLY A 476 2.39 -9.86 -5.83
N GLY A 477 1.91 -9.43 -7.00
CA GLY A 477 1.19 -8.16 -7.20
C GLY A 477 2.13 -7.04 -7.67
N ILE A 478 2.00 -5.83 -7.11
CA ILE A 478 2.81 -4.67 -7.53
C ILE A 478 4.32 -4.86 -7.34
N LEU A 479 4.73 -5.68 -6.37
CA LEU A 479 6.14 -6.06 -6.17
C LEU A 479 6.56 -7.28 -7.02
N ALA A 480 5.88 -7.57 -8.12
CA ALA A 480 6.28 -8.64 -9.04
C ALA A 480 7.73 -8.46 -9.51
N GLY A 481 8.58 -9.46 -9.23
CA GLY A 481 10.03 -9.41 -9.46
C GLY A 481 10.86 -9.21 -8.19
N PHE A 482 10.25 -8.78 -7.09
CA PHE A 482 10.85 -8.76 -5.75
C PHE A 482 10.76 -10.16 -5.13
N LYS A 483 11.61 -10.43 -4.15
CA LYS A 483 11.65 -11.69 -3.41
C LYS A 483 11.15 -11.51 -1.99
N VAL A 484 10.45 -12.53 -1.48
CA VAL A 484 9.95 -12.54 -0.11
C VAL A 484 11.12 -12.76 0.85
N SER A 485 11.27 -11.88 1.82
CA SER A 485 12.11 -12.07 3.01
C SER A 485 11.26 -12.25 4.27
N ARG A 486 11.79 -12.94 5.28
CA ARG A 486 11.07 -13.33 6.50
C ARG A 486 11.90 -13.11 7.78
N GLY A 487 11.25 -13.10 8.94
CA GLY A 487 11.88 -13.23 10.27
C GLY A 487 12.21 -11.94 11.03
N GLY A 488 12.20 -10.77 10.39
CA GLY A 488 12.65 -9.54 11.04
C GLY A 488 14.17 -9.45 11.11
N SER A 489 14.74 -8.66 12.03
CA SER A 489 16.20 -8.52 12.18
C SER A 489 16.57 -7.88 13.52
N TRP A 490 17.87 -7.73 13.77
CA TRP A 490 18.44 -6.98 14.89
C TRP A 490 17.91 -5.54 15.01
N TYR A 491 17.34 -4.95 13.94
CA TYR A 491 16.74 -3.61 13.94
C TYR A 491 15.20 -3.62 13.98
N GLY A 492 14.57 -4.79 13.99
CA GLY A 492 13.12 -4.93 14.07
C GLY A 492 12.59 -4.60 15.46
N PHE A 493 11.41 -3.98 15.52
CA PHE A 493 10.59 -3.93 16.73
C PHE A 493 9.99 -5.32 17.02
N PRO A 494 9.47 -5.59 18.24
CA PRO A 494 8.92 -6.89 18.61
C PRO A 494 7.86 -7.46 17.65
N ASP A 495 6.84 -6.68 17.28
CA ASP A 495 5.84 -7.11 16.29
C ASP A 495 6.45 -7.45 14.92
N SER A 496 7.67 -6.97 14.60
CA SER A 496 8.36 -7.21 13.33
C SER A 496 9.20 -8.50 13.29
N VAL A 497 9.23 -9.30 14.37
CA VAL A 497 9.93 -10.60 14.40
C VAL A 497 8.99 -11.82 14.50
N ARG A 498 7.68 -11.61 14.34
CA ARG A 498 6.66 -12.67 14.31
C ARG A 498 6.84 -13.62 13.09
N PRO A 499 6.56 -14.94 13.19
CA PRO A 499 6.74 -15.90 12.08
C PRO A 499 6.01 -15.53 10.77
N SER A 500 4.88 -14.83 10.86
CA SER A 500 4.09 -14.44 9.70
C SER A 500 4.58 -13.18 8.98
N ILE A 501 5.54 -12.42 9.54
CA ILE A 501 6.03 -11.16 8.94
C ILE A 501 6.60 -11.42 7.55
N ARG A 502 6.20 -10.60 6.56
CA ARG A 502 6.68 -10.66 5.18
C ARG A 502 7.34 -9.35 4.81
N GLY A 503 8.54 -9.43 4.25
CA GLY A 503 9.21 -8.34 3.54
C GLY A 503 9.21 -8.63 2.04
N GLY A 504 9.07 -7.59 1.21
CA GLY A 504 9.23 -7.69 -0.24
C GLY A 504 10.42 -6.85 -0.67
N TRP A 505 11.53 -7.49 -1.06
CA TRP A 505 12.80 -6.82 -1.35
C TRP A 505 13.29 -7.09 -2.77
N ASP A 506 13.93 -6.10 -3.39
CA ASP A 506 14.56 -6.23 -4.71
C ASP A 506 15.65 -7.32 -4.65
N PRO A 507 15.69 -8.31 -5.57
CA PRO A 507 16.63 -9.42 -5.50
C PRO A 507 18.11 -9.00 -5.56
N ASP A 508 18.42 -7.80 -6.07
CA ASP A 508 19.76 -7.26 -6.16
C ASP A 508 20.09 -6.30 -4.98
N LEU A 509 19.18 -6.14 -4.00
CA LEU A 509 19.40 -5.42 -2.75
C LEU A 509 20.48 -6.11 -1.89
N ARG A 510 21.40 -5.31 -1.34
CA ARG A 510 22.26 -5.68 -0.21
C ARG A 510 21.86 -4.86 1.01
N SER A 511 21.79 -5.50 2.17
CA SER A 511 21.40 -4.83 3.42
C SER A 511 22.11 -5.47 4.62
N SER A 512 22.53 -4.65 5.60
CA SER A 512 23.14 -5.11 6.85
C SER A 512 22.14 -5.74 7.84
N VAL A 513 20.87 -5.78 7.46
CA VAL A 513 19.81 -6.55 8.14
C VAL A 513 19.34 -7.75 7.31
N GLY A 514 20.04 -8.13 6.23
CA GLY A 514 19.58 -9.12 5.26
C GLY A 514 20.57 -10.25 4.99
N GLY A 515 20.20 -11.48 5.36
CA GLY A 515 20.92 -12.73 5.14
C GLY A 515 19.98 -13.84 4.66
N PHE A 516 20.25 -15.10 5.04
CA PHE A 516 19.46 -16.27 4.62
C PHE A 516 19.83 -17.55 5.39
N ARG A 517 18.95 -18.56 5.33
CA ARG A 517 19.27 -19.97 5.62
C ARG A 517 18.87 -20.89 4.46
N CYS A 518 19.41 -22.09 4.41
CA CYS A 518 19.09 -23.05 3.34
C CYS A 518 18.13 -24.17 3.80
N ALA A 519 17.43 -24.75 2.84
CA ALA A 519 16.54 -25.90 2.98
C ALA A 519 16.86 -27.00 1.95
N ARG A 520 16.29 -28.19 2.16
CA ARG A 520 16.41 -29.36 1.28
C ARG A 520 15.06 -30.05 1.15
#